data_AF-A0A954M1C8-F1
#
_entry.id   AF-A0A954M1C8-F1
#
_cell.length_a   1.000
_cell.length_b   1.000
_cell.length_c   1.000
_cell.angle_alpha   90.00
_cell.angle_beta   90.00
_cell.angle_gamma   90.00
#
_symmetry.space_group_name_H-M   'P 1'
#
loop_
_entity.id
_entity.type
_entity.pdbx_description
1 polymer ?
#
loop_
_entity_poly.entity_id
_entity_poly.type
_entity_poly.pdbx_seq_one_letter_code
_entity_poly.pdbx_strand_id
1 'polypeptide(L)'
;SHAIAWAKALDLPPQSWEIQMLYGMAEEQQQLFSELGHRVRVYMPFGEAIPGMAYLVRRLLENTSNDSFLRHAYDTSVDVADLLKAPSVTLSP
;
A
#
# COMPACT_ATOMS: atom_id res chain seq x y z
N SER A 1 -5.30 7.03 -1.47
CA SER A 1 -6.01 8.23 -1.97
C SER A 1 -6.08 9.35 -0.95
N HIS A 2 -6.45 9.08 0.32
CA HIS A 2 -6.61 10.10 1.36
C HIS A 2 -5.40 11.05 1.54
N ALA A 3 -4.19 10.51 1.70
CA ALA A 3 -2.98 11.32 1.83
C ALA A 3 -2.69 12.20 0.59
N ILE A 4 -2.95 11.68 -0.61
CA ILE A 4 -2.80 12.43 -1.87
C ILE A 4 -3.81 13.58 -1.95
N ALA A 5 -5.05 13.34 -1.52
CA ALA A 5 -6.08 14.37 -1.46
C ALA A 5 -5.69 15.50 -0.49
N TRP A 6 -5.15 15.16 0.69
CA TRP A 6 -4.62 16.14 1.63
C TRP A 6 -3.43 16.92 1.09
N ALA A 7 -2.48 16.25 0.45
CA ALA A 7 -1.34 16.92 -0.17
C ALA A 7 -1.78 17.96 -1.21
N LYS A 8 -2.82 17.65 -2.00
CA LYS A 8 -3.44 18.61 -2.94
C LYS A 8 -4.16 19.74 -2.23
N ALA A 9 -4.96 19.44 -1.19
CA ALA A 9 -5.73 20.44 -0.46
C ALA A 9 -4.83 21.45 0.29
N LEU A 10 -3.66 21.01 0.73
CA LEU A 10 -2.64 21.83 1.40
C LEU A 10 -1.63 22.46 0.44
N ASP A 11 -1.81 22.27 -0.88
CA ASP A 11 -0.91 22.76 -1.93
C ASP A 11 0.57 22.39 -1.69
N LEU A 12 0.82 21.16 -1.25
CA LEU A 12 2.17 20.70 -0.94
C LEU A 12 3.01 20.54 -2.21
N PRO A 13 4.28 20.98 -2.21
CA PRO A 13 5.18 20.76 -3.33
C PRO A 13 5.31 19.26 -3.65
N PRO A 14 5.26 18.83 -4.93
CA PRO A 14 5.31 17.40 -5.29
C PRO A 14 6.56 16.66 -4.78
N GLN A 15 7.68 17.37 -4.58
CA GLN A 15 8.93 16.76 -4.09
C GLN A 15 8.98 16.59 -2.57
N SER A 16 8.04 17.18 -1.84
CA SER A 16 8.00 17.15 -0.37
C SER A 16 7.51 15.81 0.20
N TRP A 17 6.93 14.95 -0.64
CA TRP A 17 6.41 13.65 -0.23
C TRP A 17 6.66 12.57 -1.29
N GLU A 18 6.46 11.32 -0.91
CA GLU A 18 6.55 10.16 -1.81
C GLU A 18 5.61 9.04 -1.35
N ILE A 19 5.32 8.12 -2.27
CA ILE A 19 4.59 6.88 -1.99
C ILE A 19 5.62 5.75 -1.88
N GLN A 20 5.60 5.03 -0.77
CA GLN A 20 6.48 3.88 -0.55
C GLN A 20 5.67 2.58 -0.65
N MET A 21 6.18 1.63 -1.43
CA MET A 21 5.56 0.32 -1.63
C MET A 21 6.61 -0.79 -1.55
N LEU A 22 6.16 -2.03 -1.35
CA LEU A 22 7.05 -3.19 -1.22
C LEU A 22 7.26 -3.85 -2.58
N TYR A 23 8.49 -4.30 -2.85
CA TYR A 23 8.79 -5.08 -4.05
C TYR A 23 7.97 -6.39 -4.07
N GLY A 24 7.43 -6.74 -5.24
CA GLY A 24 6.62 -7.95 -5.46
C GLY A 24 5.18 -7.85 -4.90
N MET A 25 4.68 -6.65 -4.61
CA MET A 25 3.34 -6.44 -4.07
C MET A 25 2.63 -5.26 -4.75
N ALA A 26 1.38 -5.47 -5.15
CA ALA A 26 0.53 -4.41 -5.71
C ALA A 26 1.19 -3.67 -6.90
N GLU A 27 1.83 -4.43 -7.80
CA GLU A 27 2.65 -3.87 -8.90
C GLU A 27 1.86 -2.96 -9.84
N GLU A 28 0.59 -3.29 -10.11
CA GLU A 28 -0.32 -2.46 -10.89
C GLU A 28 -0.52 -1.08 -10.26
N GLN A 29 -0.68 -1.03 -8.93
CA GLN A 29 -0.80 0.21 -8.18
C GLN A 29 0.52 1.01 -8.20
N GLN A 30 1.68 0.32 -8.19
CA GLN A 30 2.98 0.99 -8.33
C GLN A 30 3.09 1.72 -9.66
N GLN A 31 2.73 1.03 -10.75
CA GLN A 31 2.73 1.59 -12.10
C GLN A 31 1.73 2.75 -12.19
N LEU A 32 0.49 2.55 -11.75
CA LEU A 32 -0.55 3.58 -11.75
C LEU A 32 -0.11 4.87 -11.05
N PHE A 33 0.46 4.78 -9.84
CA PHE A 33 0.92 5.98 -9.13
C PHE A 33 2.07 6.68 -9.85
N SER A 34 2.97 5.93 -10.49
CA SER A 34 4.03 6.50 -11.31
C SER A 34 3.48 7.19 -12.56
N GLU A 35 2.49 6.59 -13.25
CA GLU A 35 1.81 7.16 -14.42
C GLU A 35 1.02 8.43 -14.09
N LEU A 36 0.46 8.50 -12.88
CA LEU A 36 -0.17 9.70 -12.33
C LEU A 36 0.85 10.80 -11.95
N GLY A 37 2.14 10.58 -12.18
CA GLY A 37 3.21 11.55 -11.93
C GLY A 37 3.65 11.66 -10.48
N HIS A 38 3.29 10.71 -9.61
CA HIS A 38 3.73 10.70 -8.22
C HIS A 38 5.13 10.09 -8.08
N ARG A 39 5.91 10.58 -7.11
CA ARG A 39 7.18 9.93 -6.75
C ARG A 39 6.89 8.63 -6.01
N VAL A 40 7.24 7.52 -6.63
CA VAL A 40 7.09 6.17 -6.07
C VAL A 40 8.46 5.60 -5.73
N ARG A 41 8.62 5.09 -4.49
CA ARG A 41 9.80 4.35 -4.05
C ARG A 41 9.42 2.92 -3.71
N VAL A 42 10.13 1.98 -4.32
CA VAL A 42 9.96 0.55 -4.04
C VAL A 42 11.01 0.08 -3.05
N TYR A 43 10.57 -0.43 -1.91
CA TYR A 43 11.41 -1.08 -0.92
C TYR A 43 11.76 -2.48 -1.41
N MET A 44 13.02 -2.68 -1.80
CA MET A 44 13.54 -3.92 -2.33
C MET A 44 14.51 -4.58 -1.33
N PRO A 45 14.08 -5.61 -0.59
CA PRO A 45 15.01 -6.38 0.23
C PRO A 45 15.96 -7.18 -0.68
N PHE A 46 17.24 -7.21 -0.32
CA PHE A 46 18.26 -8.00 -1.01
C PHE A 46 19.19 -8.65 0.00
N GLY A 47 19.74 -9.82 -0.34
CA GLY A 47 20.65 -10.55 0.55
C GLY A 47 20.53 -12.06 0.37
N GLU A 48 20.99 -12.80 1.39
CA GLU A 48 20.98 -14.26 1.40
C GLU A 48 19.57 -14.86 1.51
N ALA A 49 19.42 -16.08 1.01
CA ALA A 49 18.14 -16.78 1.00
C ALA A 49 17.57 -17.04 2.39
N ILE A 50 18.40 -17.38 3.38
CA ILE A 50 17.93 -17.75 4.73
C ILE A 50 17.23 -16.56 5.43
N PRO A 51 17.84 -15.35 5.54
CA PRO A 51 17.11 -14.16 6.00
C PRO A 51 15.96 -13.76 5.08
N GLY A 52 16.10 -13.98 3.76
CA GLY A 52 15.04 -13.74 2.78
C GLY A 52 13.77 -14.56 3.04
N MET A 53 13.90 -15.81 3.49
CA MET A 53 12.76 -16.66 3.85
C MET A 53 11.99 -16.08 5.04
N ALA A 54 12.67 -15.54 6.06
CA ALA A 54 12.01 -14.88 7.18
C ALA A 54 11.23 -13.63 6.72
N TYR A 55 11.80 -12.85 5.80
CA TYR A 55 11.09 -11.74 5.18
C TYR A 55 9.85 -12.22 4.41
N LEU A 56 9.97 -13.28 3.60
CA LEU A 56 8.86 -13.86 2.85
C LEU A 56 7.73 -14.31 3.78
N VAL A 57 8.03 -15.04 4.86
CA VAL A 57 7.01 -15.48 5.83
C VAL A 57 6.26 -14.29 6.41
N ARG A 58 6.96 -13.22 6.79
CA ARG A 58 6.33 -11.98 7.29
C ARG A 58 5.36 -11.38 6.26
N ARG A 59 5.77 -11.34 4.99
CA ARG A 59 4.94 -10.86 3.87
C ARG A 59 3.71 -11.71 3.61
N LEU A 60 3.84 -13.03 3.72
CA LEU A 60 2.69 -13.94 3.59
C LEU A 60 1.67 -13.71 4.70
N LEU A 61 2.11 -13.55 5.96
CA LEU A 61 1.22 -13.29 7.09
C LEU A 61 0.46 -11.96 6.93
N GLU A 62 1.14 -10.91 6.49
CA GLU A 62 0.51 -9.60 6.24
C GLU A 62 -0.53 -9.66 5.10
N ASN A 63 -0.21 -10.36 4.01
CA ASN A 63 -1.09 -10.43 2.83
C ASN A 63 -2.25 -11.42 2.98
N THR A 64 -2.14 -12.40 3.86
CA THR A 64 -3.20 -13.39 4.11
C THR A 64 -4.10 -13.04 5.30
N SER A 65 -3.75 -12.01 6.07
CA SER A 65 -4.61 -11.51 7.15
C SER A 65 -6.02 -11.20 6.65
N ASN A 66 -7.03 -11.52 7.47
CA ASN A 66 -8.43 -11.19 7.17
C ASN A 66 -8.69 -9.68 7.18
N ASP A 67 -7.82 -8.89 7.82
CA ASP A 67 -7.92 -7.43 7.82
C ASP A 67 -7.02 -6.79 6.75
N SER A 68 -6.42 -7.61 5.87
CA SER A 68 -5.52 -7.11 4.83
C SER A 68 -6.31 -6.41 3.73
N PHE A 69 -6.07 -5.11 3.56
CA PHE A 69 -6.65 -4.34 2.46
C PHE A 69 -6.31 -4.96 1.10
N LEU A 70 -5.08 -5.43 0.90
CA LEU A 70 -4.67 -6.05 -0.37
C LEU A 70 -5.49 -7.30 -0.66
N ARG A 71 -5.74 -8.14 0.36
CA ARG A 71 -6.58 -9.33 0.21
C ARG A 71 -7.99 -8.95 -0.24
N HIS A 72 -8.61 -7.98 0.41
CA HIS A 72 -9.96 -7.52 0.05
C HIS A 72 -9.99 -6.83 -1.32
N ALA A 73 -8.94 -6.11 -1.69
CA ALA A 73 -8.85 -5.44 -2.99
C ALA A 73 -8.78 -6.41 -4.18
N TYR A 74 -8.28 -7.64 -3.98
CA TYR A 74 -8.29 -8.70 -4.98
C TYR A 74 -9.53 -9.60 -4.91
N ASP A 75 -10.38 -9.44 -3.90
CA ASP A 75 -11.62 -10.20 -3.76
C ASP A 75 -12.75 -9.53 -4.53
N THR A 76 -13.14 -10.13 -5.65
CA THR A 76 -14.22 -9.62 -6.52
C THR A 76 -15.61 -9.63 -5.88
N SER A 77 -15.78 -10.27 -4.71
CA SER A 77 -17.02 -10.23 -3.95
C SER A 77 -17.19 -8.99 -3.06
N VAL A 78 -16.11 -8.24 -2.84
CA VAL A 78 -16.12 -7.02 -2.00
C VAL A 78 -16.48 -5.81 -2.87
N ASP A 79 -17.43 -4.99 -2.42
CA ASP A 79 -17.78 -3.75 -3.12
C ASP A 79 -16.66 -2.71 -2.97
N VAL A 80 -16.35 -2.03 -4.07
CA VAL A 80 -15.38 -0.92 -4.09
C VAL A 80 -15.80 0.20 -3.13
N ALA A 81 -17.10 0.42 -2.97
CA ALA A 81 -17.61 1.41 -2.00
C ALA A 81 -17.17 1.08 -0.56
N ASP A 82 -17.13 -0.19 -0.20
CA ASP A 82 -16.68 -0.64 1.13
C ASP A 82 -15.17 -0.45 1.29
N LEU A 83 -14.38 -0.72 0.24
CA LEU A 83 -12.92 -0.51 0.24
C LEU A 83 -12.53 0.98 0.40
N LEU A 84 -13.35 1.89 -0.14
CA LEU A 84 -13.09 3.33 -0.14
C LEU A 84 -13.75 4.07 1.03
N LYS A 85 -14.53 3.37 1.86
CA LYS A 85 -15.16 3.95 3.04
C LYS A 85 -14.12 4.55 3.97
N ALA A 86 -14.44 5.70 4.55
CA ALA A 86 -13.59 6.30 5.57
C ALA A 86 -13.39 5.31 6.74
N PRO A 87 -12.15 5.07 7.18
CA PRO A 87 -11.90 4.16 8.30
C PRO A 87 -12.59 4.72 9.54
N SER A 88 -13.36 3.88 10.24
CA SER A 88 -13.90 4.24 11.54
C SER A 88 -12.76 4.32 12.53
N VAL A 89 -12.60 5.48 13.17
CA VAL A 89 -11.62 5.63 14.25
C VAL A 89 -12.14 4.89 15.48
N THR A 90 -11.91 3.59 15.55
CA THR A 90 -12.03 2.84 16.81
C THR A 90 -10.67 2.94 17.48
N LEU A 91 -10.52 3.92 18.38
CA LEU A 91 -9.39 3.93 19.32
C LEU A 91 -9.61 2.76 20.29
N SER A 92 -9.05 1.59 19.98
CA SER A 92 -8.87 0.56 21.00
C SER A 92 -7.92 1.12 22.06
N PRO A 93 -8.25 1.02 23.36
CA PRO A 93 -7.41 1.50 24.45
C PRO A 93 -6.07 0.76 24.54
#